data_AF-A0A7D5ZH57-F1
#
_entry.id   AF-A0A7D5ZH57-F1
#
_cell.length_a   1.000
_cell.length_b   1.000
_cell.length_c   1.000
_cell.angle_alpha   90.00
_cell.angle_beta   90.00
_cell.angle_gamma   90.00
#
_symmetry.space_group_name_H-M   'P 1'
#
loop_
_entity.id
_entity.type
_entity.pdbx_description
1 polymer ?
#
loop_
_entity_poly.entity_id
_entity_poly.type
_entity_poly.pdbx_seq_one_letter_code
_entity_poly.pdbx_strand_id
1 'polypeptide(L)'
;MPKTETENGFTLIELLIVVAIISILASIALPAYNSYVRKSKAKAAAADLTSLAMNFENAYQKTLSYPTDTTTSTATTKSKMTNWQPSLDNTNFEYSITTATASTYELTATGQGSLSGCDLKLKHDNTRSATSTCGFTKW
;
A
#
# COMPACT_ATOMS: atom_id res chain seq x y z
N MET A 1 24.08 30.56 -51.97
CA MET A 1 25.03 30.76 -50.85
C MET A 1 24.37 30.18 -49.60
N PRO A 2 24.88 29.09 -49.01
CA PRO A 2 24.30 28.55 -47.78
C PRO A 2 24.63 29.47 -46.60
N LYS A 3 23.60 29.85 -45.84
CA LYS A 3 23.72 30.63 -44.61
C LYS A 3 24.23 29.69 -43.52
N THR A 4 25.43 29.93 -43.01
CA THR A 4 25.94 29.21 -41.83
C THR A 4 25.14 29.67 -40.62
N GLU A 5 24.22 28.83 -40.18
CA GLU A 5 23.54 28.97 -38.90
C GLU A 5 24.60 28.92 -37.79
N THR A 6 24.58 29.90 -36.89
CA THR A 6 25.50 29.95 -35.74
C THR A 6 24.96 28.99 -34.68
N GLU A 7 25.70 27.93 -34.39
CA GLU A 7 25.35 27.03 -33.29
C GLU A 7 25.58 27.76 -31.96
N ASN A 8 24.50 28.24 -31.36
CA ASN A 8 24.51 28.80 -30.01
C ASN A 8 24.55 27.65 -28.99
N GLY A 9 25.73 27.40 -28.43
CA GLY A 9 25.93 26.44 -27.36
C GLY A 9 25.51 26.98 -25.98
N PHE A 10 25.13 26.07 -25.08
CA PHE A 10 24.89 26.40 -23.66
C PHE A 10 26.20 26.77 -22.95
N THR A 11 26.15 27.77 -22.06
CA THR A 11 27.30 28.07 -21.20
C THR A 11 27.36 27.13 -19.99
N LEU A 12 28.58 26.88 -19.49
CA LEU A 12 28.78 26.09 -18.27
C LEU A 12 28.08 26.71 -17.05
N ILE A 13 27.99 28.04 -17.00
CA ILE A 13 27.34 28.75 -15.89
C ILE A 13 25.82 28.60 -15.93
N GLU A 14 25.20 28.61 -17.12
CA GLU A 14 23.76 28.34 -17.26
C GLU A 14 23.42 26.92 -16.80
N LEU A 15 24.25 25.95 -17.17
CA LEU A 15 24.04 24.57 -16.73
C LEU A 15 24.19 24.42 -15.21
N LEU A 16 25.14 25.15 -14.60
CA LEU A 16 25.34 25.14 -13.15
C LEU A 16 24.13 25.72 -12.40
N ILE A 17 23.55 26.82 -12.89
CA ILE A 17 22.35 27.42 -12.29
C ILE A 17 21.15 26.48 -12.44
N VAL A 18 20.97 25.85 -13.60
CA VAL A 18 19.88 24.89 -13.83
C VAL A 18 19.96 23.70 -12.86
N VAL A 19 21.15 23.11 -12.70
CA VAL A 19 21.35 21.99 -11.77
C VAL A 19 21.10 22.43 -10.32
N ALA A 20 21.52 23.65 -9.95
CA ALA A 20 21.25 24.20 -8.63
C ALA A 20 19.74 24.30 -8.34
N ILE A 21 18.95 24.82 -9.29
CA ILE A 21 17.49 24.94 -9.14
C ILE A 21 16.83 23.55 -9.06
N ILE A 22 17.22 22.62 -9.93
CA ILE A 22 16.69 21.25 -9.92
C ILE A 22 16.99 20.56 -8.59
N SER A 23 18.18 20.77 -8.01
CA SER A 23 18.54 20.17 -6.72
C SER A 23 17.63 20.63 -5.58
N ILE A 24 17.28 21.92 -5.56
CA ILE A 24 16.38 22.50 -4.55
C ILE A 24 14.97 21.92 -4.72
N LEU A 25 14.45 21.86 -5.94
CA LEU A 25 13.13 21.30 -6.21
C LEU A 25 13.06 19.80 -5.87
N ALA A 26 14.10 19.03 -6.23
CA ALA A 26 14.16 17.59 -5.96
C ALA A 26 14.13 17.29 -4.45
N SER A 27 14.77 18.12 -3.63
CA SER A 27 14.81 17.95 -2.17
C SER A 27 13.41 17.95 -1.52
N ILE A 28 12.45 18.68 -2.10
CA ILE A 28 11.07 18.76 -1.61
C ILE A 28 10.17 17.75 -2.34
N ALA A 29 10.34 17.62 -3.65
CA ALA A 29 9.48 16.80 -4.49
C ALA A 29 9.61 15.30 -4.20
N LEU A 30 10.83 14.79 -4.00
CA LEU A 30 11.08 13.37 -3.76
C LEU A 30 10.42 12.83 -2.49
N PRO A 31 10.59 13.42 -1.29
CA PRO A 31 9.92 12.92 -0.09
C PRO A 31 8.39 13.04 -0.18
N ALA A 32 7.87 14.11 -0.79
CA ALA A 32 6.44 14.28 -1.00
C ALA A 32 5.87 13.19 -1.93
N TYR A 33 6.54 12.91 -3.05
CA TYR A 33 6.15 11.85 -3.97
C TYR A 33 6.20 10.46 -3.31
N ASN A 34 7.27 10.15 -2.58
CA ASN A 34 7.38 8.89 -1.85
C ASN A 34 6.26 8.72 -0.81
N SER A 35 5.91 9.78 -0.09
CA SER A 35 4.77 9.78 0.84
C SER A 35 3.45 9.52 0.13
N TYR A 36 3.22 10.15 -1.03
CA TYR A 36 2.02 9.94 -1.85
C TYR A 36 1.92 8.48 -2.33
N VAL A 37 2.99 7.92 -2.89
CA VAL A 37 3.02 6.53 -3.35
C VAL A 37 2.78 5.56 -2.18
N ARG A 38 3.40 5.80 -1.02
CA ARG A 38 3.16 4.98 0.19
C ARG A 38 1.70 5.00 0.61
N LYS A 39 1.09 6.18 0.68
CA LYS A 39 -0.34 6.33 1.00
C LYS A 39 -1.24 5.66 -0.04
N SER A 40 -0.89 5.74 -1.33
CA SER A 40 -1.63 5.08 -2.41
C SER A 40 -1.60 3.56 -2.26
N LYS A 41 -0.42 2.97 -2.00
CA LYS A 41 -0.29 1.53 -1.75
C LYS A 41 -1.05 1.10 -0.50
N ALA A 42 -0.97 1.87 0.59
CA ALA A 42 -1.74 1.59 1.81
C ALA A 42 -3.25 1.61 1.56
N LYS A 43 -3.76 2.52 0.71
CA LYS A 43 -5.18 2.52 0.29
C LYS A 43 -5.56 1.28 -0.54
N ALA A 44 -4.68 0.82 -1.42
CA ALA A 44 -4.91 -0.43 -2.16
C ALA A 44 -4.96 -1.63 -1.20
N ALA A 45 -4.06 -1.69 -0.20
CA ALA A 45 -4.09 -2.73 0.82
C ALA A 45 -5.35 -2.69 1.70
N ALA A 46 -5.85 -1.50 2.01
CA ALA A 46 -7.14 -1.32 2.65
C ALA A 46 -8.31 -1.87 1.82
N ALA A 47 -8.29 -1.67 0.49
CA ALA A 47 -9.28 -2.26 -0.40
C ALA A 47 -9.17 -3.79 -0.43
N ASP A 48 -7.95 -4.33 -0.49
CA ASP A 48 -7.69 -5.78 -0.44
C ASP A 48 -8.21 -6.40 0.88
N LEU A 49 -8.01 -5.74 2.03
CA LEU A 49 -8.57 -6.15 3.32
C LEU A 49 -10.09 -6.12 3.33
N THR A 50 -10.71 -5.10 2.71
CA THR A 50 -12.18 -5.04 2.59
C THR A 50 -12.71 -6.20 1.76
N SER A 51 -12.02 -6.56 0.68
CA SER A 51 -12.34 -7.75 -0.11
C SER A 51 -12.21 -9.05 0.68
N LEU A 52 -11.19 -9.15 1.53
CA LEU A 52 -11.02 -10.30 2.42
C LEU A 52 -12.15 -10.38 3.45
N ALA A 53 -12.53 -9.26 4.06
CA ALA A 53 -13.67 -9.19 4.98
C ALA A 53 -14.98 -9.61 4.30
N MET A 54 -15.22 -9.21 3.06
CA MET A 54 -16.41 -9.68 2.30
C MET A 54 -16.45 -11.21 2.15
N ASN A 55 -15.29 -11.88 2.04
CA ASN A 55 -15.24 -13.35 2.02
C ASN A 55 -15.65 -13.95 3.37
N PHE A 56 -15.23 -13.34 4.49
CA PHE A 56 -15.66 -13.72 5.83
C PHE A 56 -17.17 -13.54 6.00
N GLU A 57 -17.73 -12.39 5.59
CA GLU A 57 -19.17 -12.15 5.69
C GLU A 57 -19.99 -13.11 4.82
N ASN A 58 -19.51 -13.44 3.62
CA ASN A 58 -20.16 -14.42 2.75
C ASN A 58 -20.15 -15.83 3.38
N ALA A 59 -19.04 -16.23 4.01
CA ALA A 59 -18.98 -17.48 4.74
C ALA A 59 -19.99 -17.49 5.90
N TYR A 60 -20.06 -16.42 6.69
CA TYR A 60 -21.02 -16.28 7.79
C TYR A 60 -22.48 -16.38 7.31
N GLN A 61 -22.82 -15.75 6.19
CA GLN A 61 -24.17 -15.85 5.62
C GLN A 61 -24.56 -17.29 5.23
N LYS A 62 -23.59 -18.14 4.92
CA LYS A 62 -23.83 -19.53 4.51
C LYS A 62 -23.88 -20.51 5.68
N THR A 63 -23.02 -20.32 6.67
CA THR A 63 -22.79 -21.30 7.74
C THR A 63 -23.11 -20.78 9.14
N LEU A 64 -23.52 -19.51 9.26
CA LEU A 64 -23.73 -18.79 10.52
C LEU A 64 -22.49 -18.78 11.44
N SER A 65 -21.31 -18.98 10.84
CA SER A 65 -20.03 -18.98 11.53
C SER A 65 -18.95 -18.43 10.62
N TYR A 66 -18.10 -17.55 11.15
CA TYR A 66 -16.91 -17.12 10.43
C TYR A 66 -15.90 -18.27 10.32
N PRO A 67 -15.02 -18.24 9.30
CA PRO A 67 -13.85 -19.10 9.24
C PRO A 67 -12.97 -18.93 10.49
N THR A 68 -12.49 -20.05 11.04
CA THR A 68 -11.71 -20.08 12.29
C THR A 68 -10.21 -20.31 12.06
N ASP A 69 -9.77 -20.37 10.81
CA ASP A 69 -8.36 -20.51 10.47
C ASP A 69 -7.62 -19.18 10.64
N THR A 70 -6.60 -19.16 11.50
CA THR A 70 -5.63 -18.07 11.56
C THR A 70 -4.51 -18.28 10.54
N THR A 71 -3.95 -17.20 10.01
CA THR A 71 -2.87 -17.23 9.03
C THR A 71 -1.82 -16.18 9.35
N THR A 72 -0.58 -16.37 8.90
CA THR A 72 0.54 -15.48 9.18
C THR A 72 1.14 -14.84 7.94
N SER A 73 0.69 -15.24 6.74
CA SER A 73 1.24 -14.78 5.47
C SER A 73 0.19 -14.69 4.38
N THR A 74 0.44 -13.87 3.36
CA THR A 74 -0.45 -13.79 2.18
C THR A 74 -0.61 -15.15 1.51
N ALA A 75 0.45 -15.96 1.49
CA ALA A 75 0.40 -17.31 0.90
C ALA A 75 -0.56 -18.23 1.66
N THR A 76 -0.49 -18.26 2.99
CA THR A 76 -1.38 -19.07 3.83
C THR A 76 -2.81 -18.54 3.80
N THR A 77 -3.00 -17.22 3.80
CA THR A 77 -4.32 -16.58 3.63
C THR A 77 -4.97 -16.97 2.32
N LYS A 78 -4.26 -16.93 1.19
CA LYS A 78 -4.79 -17.36 -0.12
C LYS A 78 -5.14 -18.86 -0.15
N SER A 79 -4.37 -19.70 0.54
CA SER A 79 -4.69 -21.14 0.61
C SER A 79 -5.98 -21.42 1.38
N LYS A 80 -6.31 -20.59 2.38
CA LYS A 80 -7.54 -20.72 3.17
C LYS A 80 -8.73 -20.00 2.54
N MET A 81 -8.45 -18.90 1.83
CA MET A 81 -9.42 -18.05 1.14
C MET A 81 -9.14 -18.07 -0.36
N THR A 82 -9.43 -19.19 -1.02
CA THR A 82 -9.06 -19.43 -2.43
C THR A 82 -9.68 -18.46 -3.43
N ASN A 83 -10.83 -17.88 -3.08
CA ASN A 83 -11.54 -16.88 -3.89
C ASN A 83 -11.03 -15.45 -3.69
N TRP A 84 -10.06 -15.25 -2.80
CA TRP A 84 -9.49 -13.94 -2.52
C TRP A 84 -8.07 -13.83 -3.11
N GLN A 85 -7.83 -12.74 -3.82
CA GLN A 85 -6.51 -12.39 -4.36
C GLN A 85 -6.26 -10.90 -4.11
N PRO A 86 -5.18 -10.53 -3.41
CA PRO A 86 -4.83 -9.13 -3.24
C PRO A 86 -4.30 -8.53 -4.55
N SER A 87 -4.52 -7.23 -4.73
CA SER A 87 -3.98 -6.47 -5.86
C SER A 87 -2.49 -6.19 -5.73
N LEU A 88 -1.97 -6.16 -4.49
CA LEU A 88 -0.56 -5.95 -4.20
C LEU A 88 0.18 -7.28 -3.99
N ASP A 89 1.45 -7.29 -4.40
CA ASP A 89 2.36 -8.39 -4.12
C ASP A 89 2.82 -8.41 -2.65
N ASN A 90 3.43 -9.53 -2.26
CA ASN A 90 4.00 -9.71 -0.92
C ASN A 90 5.25 -8.85 -0.65
N THR A 91 5.76 -8.12 -1.64
CA THR A 91 6.87 -7.18 -1.44
C THR A 91 6.40 -5.85 -0.83
N ASN A 92 5.10 -5.56 -0.93
CA ASN A 92 4.50 -4.34 -0.41
C ASN A 92 3.68 -4.60 0.85
N PHE A 93 2.85 -5.64 0.86
CA PHE A 93 2.02 -5.98 2.01
C PHE A 93 1.90 -7.49 2.20
N GLU A 94 1.94 -7.90 3.46
CA GLU A 94 1.62 -9.25 3.89
C GLU A 94 0.28 -9.29 4.60
N TYR A 95 -0.64 -10.13 4.12
CA TYR A 95 -2.00 -10.22 4.62
C TYR A 95 -2.18 -11.46 5.49
N SER A 96 -2.71 -11.26 6.70
CA SER A 96 -2.88 -12.29 7.71
C SER A 96 -4.24 -12.20 8.38
N ILE A 97 -4.69 -13.35 8.90
CA ILE A 97 -5.87 -13.47 9.74
C ILE A 97 -5.35 -13.67 11.17
N THR A 98 -5.30 -12.58 11.95
CA THR A 98 -4.69 -12.56 13.29
C THR A 98 -5.63 -13.05 14.37
N THR A 99 -6.94 -12.92 14.15
CA THR A 99 -7.97 -13.52 15.02
C THR A 99 -9.03 -14.15 14.13
N ALA A 100 -9.44 -15.37 14.46
CA ALA A 100 -10.48 -16.10 13.75
C ALA A 100 -11.27 -16.97 14.73
N THR A 101 -12.51 -16.60 15.00
CA THR A 101 -13.46 -17.39 15.81
C THR A 101 -14.78 -17.49 15.04
N ALA A 102 -15.72 -18.30 15.52
CA ALA A 102 -17.03 -18.42 14.89
C ALA A 102 -17.83 -17.10 14.83
N SER A 103 -17.51 -16.12 15.68
CA SER A 103 -18.26 -14.86 15.83
C SER A 103 -17.44 -13.59 15.61
N THR A 104 -16.11 -13.70 15.56
CA THR A 104 -15.23 -12.53 15.45
C THR A 104 -14.02 -12.83 14.57
N TYR A 105 -13.53 -11.83 13.86
CA TYR A 105 -12.24 -11.89 13.17
C TYR A 105 -11.47 -10.57 13.28
N GLU A 106 -10.16 -10.66 13.09
CA GLU A 106 -9.25 -9.53 12.84
C GLU A 106 -8.37 -9.89 11.63
N LEU A 107 -8.44 -9.05 10.60
CA LEU A 107 -7.62 -9.13 9.40
C LEU A 107 -6.56 -8.04 9.47
N THR A 108 -5.32 -8.39 9.13
CA THR A 108 -4.19 -7.47 9.18
C THR A 108 -3.46 -7.47 7.84
N ALA A 109 -3.09 -6.26 7.37
CA ALA A 109 -2.13 -6.07 6.29
C ALA A 109 -0.90 -5.36 6.86
N THR A 110 0.24 -6.04 6.83
CA THR A 110 1.52 -5.56 7.38
C THR A 110 2.39 -5.06 6.24
N GLY A 111 2.79 -3.79 6.30
CA GLY A 111 3.63 -3.17 5.28
C GLY A 111 5.04 -3.76 5.25
N GLN A 112 5.56 -4.01 4.05
CA GLN A 112 6.87 -4.60 3.80
C GLN A 112 7.81 -3.62 3.07
N GLY A 113 9.13 -3.82 3.20
CA GLY A 113 10.14 -2.99 2.53
C GLY A 113 9.95 -1.49 2.81
N SER A 114 9.75 -0.68 1.75
CA SER A 114 9.52 0.77 1.85
C SER A 114 8.23 1.18 2.59
N LEU A 115 7.34 0.22 2.84
CA LEU A 115 6.10 0.38 3.60
C LEU A 115 6.21 -0.15 5.02
N SER A 116 7.38 -0.62 5.46
CA SER A 116 7.58 -1.13 6.83
C SER A 116 7.06 -0.15 7.88
N GLY A 117 6.34 -0.69 8.86
CA GLY A 117 5.65 0.06 9.90
C GLY A 117 4.31 0.67 9.49
N CYS A 118 3.87 0.51 8.23
CA CYS A 118 2.49 0.78 7.82
C CYS A 118 1.63 -0.48 7.98
N ASP A 119 1.01 -0.63 9.14
CA ASP A 119 0.07 -1.71 9.41
C ASP A 119 -1.38 -1.23 9.36
N LEU A 120 -2.23 -2.06 8.76
CA LEU A 120 -3.67 -1.86 8.62
C LEU A 120 -4.40 -3.01 9.29
N LYS A 121 -5.49 -2.72 9.99
CA LYS A 121 -6.35 -3.72 10.61
C LYS A 121 -7.82 -3.47 10.32
N LEU A 122 -8.56 -4.54 10.12
CA LEU A 122 -10.01 -4.56 9.95
C LEU A 122 -10.61 -5.69 10.80
N LYS A 123 -11.58 -5.36 11.64
CA LYS A 123 -12.29 -6.29 12.52
C LYS A 123 -13.72 -6.56 12.02
N HIS A 124 -14.32 -7.63 12.54
CA HIS A 124 -15.71 -8.02 12.24
C HIS A 124 -16.76 -6.93 12.52
N ASP A 125 -16.52 -6.05 13.47
CA ASP A 125 -17.38 -4.90 13.81
C ASP A 125 -17.16 -3.70 12.88
N ASN A 126 -16.46 -3.90 11.77
CA ASN A 126 -16.02 -2.88 10.82
C ASN A 126 -15.10 -1.80 11.44
N THR A 127 -14.50 -2.05 12.61
CA THR A 127 -13.46 -1.19 13.15
C THR A 127 -12.22 -1.27 12.27
N ARG A 128 -11.87 -0.13 11.66
CA ARG A 128 -10.72 0.06 10.76
C ARG A 128 -9.67 0.93 11.42
N SER A 129 -8.42 0.46 11.39
CA SER A 129 -7.30 1.22 11.91
C SER A 129 -6.09 1.13 11.01
N ALA A 130 -5.28 2.17 11.04
CA ALA A 130 -4.00 2.26 10.37
C ALA A 130 -2.97 2.89 11.31
N THR A 131 -1.72 2.46 11.19
CA THR A 131 -0.59 3.17 11.79
C THR A 131 -0.35 4.50 11.05
N SER A 132 0.11 5.53 11.77
CA SER A 132 0.39 6.86 11.19
C SER A 132 1.40 6.81 10.03
N THR A 133 2.28 5.82 10.03
CA THR A 133 3.25 5.52 8.98
C THR A 133 2.60 5.32 7.61
N CYS A 134 1.32 4.91 7.55
CA CYS A 134 0.53 4.79 6.31
C CYS A 134 0.11 6.14 5.70
N GLY A 135 0.26 7.26 6.42
CA GLY A 135 -0.21 8.58 6.00
C GLY A 135 -1.70 8.83 6.27
N PHE A 136 -2.32 7.97 7.10
CA PHE A 136 -3.65 8.08 7.69
C PHE A 136 -3.74 7.12 8.88
N THR A 137 -4.69 7.34 9.80
CA THR A 137 -4.88 6.48 10.99
C THR A 137 -6.21 5.72 10.98
N LYS A 138 -7.13 6.12 10.11
CA LYS A 138 -8.45 5.48 9.87
C LYS A 138 -8.78 5.56 8.39
N TRP A 139 -9.59 4.63 7.92
CA TRP A 139 -9.97 4.44 6.52
C TRP A 139 -11.29 3.66 6.43
#